data_AF-A0A1F8TMN3-F1
#
_entry.id   AF-A0A1F8TMN3-F1
#
_cell.length_a   1.000
_cell.length_b   1.000
_cell.length_c   1.000
_cell.angle_alpha   90.00
_cell.angle_beta   90.00
_cell.angle_gamma   90.00
#
_symmetry.space_group_name_H-M   'P 1'
#
loop_
_entity.id
_entity.type
_entity.pdbx_description
1 polymer ?
#
loop_
_entity_poly.entity_id
_entity_poly.type
_entity_poly.pdbx_seq_one_letter_code
_entity_poly.pdbx_strand_id
1 'polypeptide(L)'
;MAKRRFSITVQLPAYSRPRNEWRRKVHTAVLEAQTRRGVGYQDADRLELRISLALDGRPLDVHEIDERVKDLVDALEGRIAGPRSRRRIAPIVSDAQIRRIVLEHAPRGRRGRTLGELAISRYRQRRKS
;
A
#
# COMPACT_ATOMS: atom_id res chain seq x y z
N MET A 1 -19.37 10.54 -20.14
CA MET A 1 -18.91 10.44 -18.74
C MET A 1 -17.41 10.21 -18.72
N ALA A 2 -16.64 11.08 -18.07
CA ALA A 2 -15.18 10.93 -18.00
C ALA A 2 -14.81 9.70 -17.14
N LYS A 3 -13.95 8.81 -17.65
CA LYS A 3 -13.44 7.68 -16.86
C LYS A 3 -12.60 8.22 -15.69
N ARG A 4 -13.09 8.07 -14.45
CA ARG A 4 -12.30 8.38 -13.25
C ARG A 4 -10.99 7.61 -13.28
N ARG A 5 -9.88 8.28 -13.01
CA ARG A 5 -8.59 7.61 -12.84
C ARG A 5 -8.64 6.83 -11.52
N PHE A 6 -8.30 5.55 -11.58
CA PHE A 6 -8.48 4.58 -10.49
C PHE A 6 -7.18 3.94 -10.02
N SER A 7 -6.07 4.26 -10.68
CA SER A 7 -4.82 3.55 -10.49
C SER A 7 -3.69 4.51 -10.13
N ILE A 8 -2.99 4.18 -9.06
CA ILE A 8 -1.75 4.83 -8.64
C ILE A 8 -0.70 3.76 -8.37
N THR A 9 0.56 4.11 -8.62
CA THR A 9 1.73 3.32 -8.23
C THR A 9 2.63 4.21 -7.40
N VAL A 10 3.11 3.69 -6.29
CA VAL A 10 3.85 4.40 -5.25
C VAL A 10 5.08 3.60 -4.90
N GLN A 11 6.23 4.27 -4.79
CA GLN A 11 7.45 3.65 -4.27
C GLN A 11 7.32 3.53 -2.75
N LEU A 12 7.53 2.32 -2.23
CA LEU A 12 7.55 2.08 -0.80
C LEU A 12 8.90 2.51 -0.23
N PRO A 13 8.92 3.38 0.80
CA PRO A 13 10.17 3.74 1.47
C PRO A 13 10.81 2.49 2.09
N ALA A 14 12.15 2.44 2.17
CA ALA A 14 12.84 1.39 2.93
C ALA A 14 12.20 1.22 4.31
N TYR A 15 12.05 -0.05 4.72
CA TYR A 15 11.52 -0.36 6.04
C TYR A 15 12.45 0.20 7.12
N SER A 16 11.88 0.91 8.09
CA SER A 16 12.60 1.47 9.22
C SER A 16 11.77 1.31 10.49
N ARG A 17 12.41 0.90 11.59
CA ARG A 17 11.82 1.10 12.92
C ARG A 17 12.02 2.56 13.34
N PRO A 18 11.06 3.20 14.03
CA PRO A 18 9.79 2.66 14.53
C PRO A 18 8.72 2.41 13.45
N ARG A 19 7.95 1.32 13.61
CA ARG A 19 6.88 0.88 12.68
C ARG A 19 5.88 1.99 12.31
N ASN A 20 5.51 2.80 13.30
CA ASN A 20 4.56 3.90 13.14
C ASN A 20 5.06 5.01 12.19
N GLU A 21 6.35 5.32 12.26
CA GLU A 21 6.95 6.31 11.37
C GLU A 21 6.99 5.81 9.94
N TRP A 22 7.31 4.53 9.76
CA TRP A 22 7.26 3.91 8.44
C TRP A 22 5.85 3.95 7.84
N ARG A 23 4.82 3.60 8.63
CA ARG A 23 3.41 3.73 8.21
C ARG A 23 3.05 5.15 7.82
N ARG A 24 3.51 6.16 8.57
CA ARG A 24 3.29 7.56 8.22
C ARG A 24 3.94 7.91 6.89
N LYS A 25 5.19 7.51 6.65
CA LYS A 25 5.89 7.74 5.37
C LYS A 25 5.15 7.09 4.20
N VAL A 26 4.65 5.86 4.38
CA VAL A 26 3.83 5.16 3.39
C VAL A 26 2.54 5.95 3.11
N HIS A 27 1.78 6.32 4.15
CA HIS A 27 0.52 7.07 3.97
C HIS A 27 0.76 8.38 3.23
N THR A 28 1.76 9.16 3.63
CA THR A 28 2.14 10.40 2.94
C THR A 28 2.48 10.16 1.47
N ALA A 29 3.31 9.17 1.16
CA ALA A 29 3.68 8.86 -0.22
C ALA A 29 2.47 8.47 -1.09
N VAL A 30 1.51 7.73 -0.52
CA VAL A 30 0.28 7.35 -1.22
C VAL A 30 -0.65 8.55 -1.42
N LEU A 31 -0.79 9.40 -0.41
CA LEU A 31 -1.60 10.62 -0.48
C LEU A 31 -1.05 11.59 -1.53
N GLU A 32 0.27 11.80 -1.56
CA GLU A 32 0.94 12.61 -2.59
C GLU A 32 0.70 12.04 -4.00
N ALA A 33 0.77 10.72 -4.14
CA ALA A 33 0.49 10.06 -5.42
C ALA A 33 -0.97 10.23 -5.86
N GLN A 34 -1.94 10.14 -4.94
CA GLN A 34 -3.34 10.42 -5.20
C GLN A 34 -3.55 11.86 -5.67
N THR A 35 -3.04 12.83 -4.92
CA THR A 35 -3.16 14.26 -5.25
C THR A 35 -2.55 14.56 -6.61
N ARG A 36 -1.32 14.08 -6.87
CA ARG A 36 -0.63 14.29 -8.15
C ARG A 36 -1.35 13.64 -9.34
N ARG A 37 -1.99 12.49 -9.15
CA ARG A 37 -2.69 11.76 -10.23
C ARG A 37 -4.16 12.15 -10.38
N GLY A 38 -4.72 12.89 -9.41
CA GLY A 38 -6.14 13.21 -9.33
C GLY A 38 -7.01 11.96 -9.09
N VAL A 39 -6.55 11.05 -8.24
CA VAL A 39 -7.26 9.79 -7.92
C VAL A 39 -7.91 9.92 -6.54
N GLY A 40 -9.23 9.78 -6.50
CA GLY A 40 -10.01 9.67 -5.27
C GLY A 40 -10.80 8.36 -5.26
N TYR A 41 -10.72 7.61 -4.16
CA TYR A 41 -11.49 6.41 -3.94
C TYR A 41 -12.76 6.75 -3.15
N GLN A 42 -13.85 6.06 -3.46
CA GLN A 42 -15.12 6.13 -2.75
C GLN A 42 -15.38 4.84 -2.00
N ASP A 43 -16.13 4.89 -0.90
CA ASP A 43 -16.38 3.72 -0.04
C ASP A 43 -16.95 2.49 -0.77
N ALA A 44 -17.70 2.70 -1.84
CA ALA A 44 -18.25 1.63 -2.68
C ALA A 44 -17.21 0.97 -3.61
N ASP A 45 -16.05 1.60 -3.80
CA ASP A 45 -15.00 1.11 -4.67
C ASP A 45 -14.42 -0.20 -4.14
N ARG A 46 -14.20 -1.14 -5.07
CA ARG A 46 -13.50 -2.38 -4.80
C ARG A 46 -12.10 -2.28 -5.36
N LEU A 47 -11.11 -2.49 -4.51
CA LEU A 47 -9.71 -2.22 -4.81
C LEU A 47 -8.88 -3.50 -4.76
N GLU A 48 -7.83 -3.49 -5.57
CA GLU A 48 -6.77 -4.48 -5.58
C GLU A 48 -5.47 -3.77 -5.22
N LEU A 49 -4.76 -4.32 -4.22
CA LEU A 49 -3.42 -3.89 -3.86
C LEU A 49 -2.43 -4.87 -4.46
N ARG A 50 -1.46 -4.36 -5.22
CA ARG A 50 -0.33 -5.15 -5.70
C ARG A 50 0.93 -4.61 -5.03
N ILE A 51 1.58 -5.46 -4.24
CA ILE A 51 2.75 -5.12 -3.44
C ILE A 51 3.91 -5.91 -4.01
N SER A 52 4.87 -5.20 -4.60
CA SER A 52 6.07 -5.78 -5.19
C SER A 52 7.23 -5.45 -4.26
N LEU A 53 7.70 -6.42 -3.46
CA LEU A 53 8.79 -6.19 -2.50
C LEU A 53 10.14 -6.54 -3.13
N ALA A 54 11.12 -5.63 -2.99
CA ALA A 54 12.50 -5.86 -3.36
C ALA A 54 13.26 -6.32 -2.10
N LEU A 55 13.44 -7.63 -1.93
CA LEU A 55 14.09 -8.22 -0.75
C LEU A 55 15.60 -8.39 -0.93
N ASP A 56 16.27 -7.36 -1.44
CA ASP A 56 17.70 -7.40 -1.71
C ASP A 56 18.50 -7.53 -0.40
N GLY A 57 19.09 -8.71 -0.17
CA GLY A 57 20.06 -8.95 0.92
C GLY A 57 19.52 -9.65 2.16
N ARG A 58 18.20 -9.74 2.36
CA ARG A 58 17.60 -10.60 3.39
C ARG A 58 16.21 -11.05 2.92
N PRO A 59 16.01 -12.34 2.60
CA PRO A 59 14.67 -12.85 2.38
C PRO A 59 13.87 -12.64 3.67
N LEU A 60 12.70 -12.02 3.55
CA LEU A 60 11.73 -11.97 4.64
C LEU A 60 11.09 -13.34 4.75
N ASP A 61 10.94 -13.84 5.98
CA ASP A 61 10.11 -15.01 6.20
C ASP A 61 8.62 -14.66 6.00
N VAL A 62 7.77 -15.69 5.95
CA VAL A 62 6.33 -15.52 5.72
C VAL A 62 5.68 -14.65 6.82
N HIS A 63 6.18 -14.72 8.05
CA HIS A 63 5.66 -13.92 9.16
C HIS A 63 6.04 -12.45 9.00
N GLU A 64 7.29 -12.16 8.66
CA GLU A 64 7.77 -10.81 8.40
C GLU A 64 7.05 -10.17 7.20
N ILE A 65 6.70 -10.96 6.18
CA ILE A 65 5.87 -10.56 5.04
C ILE A 65 4.45 -10.19 5.49
N ASP A 66 3.79 -11.06 6.25
CA ASP A 66 2.44 -10.80 6.76
C ASP A 66 2.38 -9.51 7.59
N GLU A 67 3.35 -9.33 8.50
CA GLU A 67 3.45 -8.11 9.29
C GLU A 67 3.63 -6.86 8.43
N ARG A 68 4.32 -6.97 7.28
CA ARG A 68 4.54 -5.88 6.32
C ARG A 68 3.30 -5.57 5.51
N VAL A 69 2.54 -6.58 5.08
CA VAL A 69 1.24 -6.38 4.45
C VAL A 69 0.30 -5.70 5.44
N LYS A 70 0.24 -6.18 6.68
CA LYS A 70 -0.54 -5.55 7.76
C LYS A 70 -0.13 -4.09 7.98
N ASP A 71 1.17 -3.78 7.94
CA ASP A 71 1.63 -2.40 8.04
C ASP A 71 1.16 -1.49 6.92
N LEU A 72 1.17 -2.00 5.68
CA LEU A 72 0.71 -1.24 4.53
C LEU A 72 -0.81 -0.99 4.63
N VAL A 73 -1.60 -2.00 5.00
CA VAL A 73 -3.04 -1.84 5.19
C VAL A 73 -3.33 -0.86 6.34
N ASP A 74 -2.68 -1.01 7.49
CA ASP A 74 -2.82 -0.08 8.61
C ASP A 74 -2.45 1.36 8.20
N ALA A 75 -1.38 1.53 7.41
CA ALA A 75 -1.00 2.84 6.89
C ALA A 75 -2.10 3.42 6.00
N LEU A 76 -2.66 2.65 5.07
CA LEU A 76 -3.74 3.09 4.17
C LEU A 76 -5.03 3.45 4.92
N GLU A 77 -5.36 2.73 5.99
CA GLU A 77 -6.49 3.05 6.87
C GLU A 77 -6.24 4.25 7.79
N GLY A 78 -5.08 4.90 7.70
CA GLY A 78 -4.71 6.01 8.57
C GLY A 78 -4.35 5.58 10.00
N ARG A 79 -4.13 4.29 10.25
CA ARG A 79 -3.67 3.71 11.53
C ARG A 79 -2.14 3.82 11.65
N ILE A 80 -1.65 5.06 11.57
CA ILE A 80 -0.22 5.38 11.59
C ILE A 80 0.39 5.46 13.00
N ALA A 81 -0.42 5.26 14.05
CA ALA A 81 0.03 5.36 15.42
C ALA A 81 -0.10 4.01 16.14
N GLY A 82 0.74 3.79 17.16
CA GLY A 82 0.82 2.52 17.87
C GLY A 82 -0.47 2.17 18.62
N PRO A 83 -0.54 0.96 19.22
CA PRO A 83 -1.76 0.40 19.82
C PRO A 83 -2.49 1.28 20.83
N ARG A 84 -1.80 2.28 21.41
CA ARG A 84 -2.33 3.19 22.43
C ARG A 84 -2.71 4.58 21.93
N SER A 85 -2.53 4.88 20.64
CA SER A 85 -2.77 6.22 20.12
C SER A 85 -4.10 6.32 19.38
N ARG A 86 -4.95 7.25 19.84
CA ARG A 86 -6.23 7.61 19.19
C ARG A 86 -6.06 8.51 17.95
N ARG A 87 -4.83 8.93 17.61
CA ARG A 87 -4.56 9.80 16.46
C ARG A 87 -4.66 9.00 15.16
N ARG A 88 -5.88 8.92 14.61
CA ARG A 88 -6.13 8.48 13.25
C ARG A 88 -6.05 9.69 12.32
N ILE A 89 -5.29 9.57 11.25
CA ILE A 89 -5.38 10.51 10.13
C ILE A 89 -6.48 10.03 9.18
N ALA A 90 -6.91 10.91 8.26
CA ALA A 90 -7.93 10.55 7.28
C ALA A 90 -7.49 9.29 6.51
N PRO A 91 -8.33 8.24 6.48
CA PRO A 91 -8.02 7.03 5.74
C PRO A 91 -7.95 7.35 4.24
N ILE A 92 -7.00 6.71 3.55
CA ILE A 92 -6.92 6.75 2.08
C ILE A 92 -7.91 5.73 1.50
N VAL A 93 -7.97 4.56 2.12
CA VAL A 93 -8.94 3.49 1.86
C VAL A 93 -9.23 2.74 3.17
N SER A 94 -10.40 2.10 3.26
CA SER A 94 -10.76 1.12 4.28
C SER A 94 -10.36 -0.29 3.83
N ASP A 95 -10.03 -1.14 4.80
CA ASP A 95 -9.86 -2.59 4.60
C ASP A 95 -11.04 -3.26 3.86
N ALA A 96 -12.28 -2.83 4.13
CA ALA A 96 -13.49 -3.34 3.49
C ALA A 96 -13.56 -3.06 1.97
N GLN A 97 -12.81 -2.08 1.47
CA GLN A 97 -12.70 -1.80 0.04
C GLN A 97 -11.72 -2.77 -0.66
N ILE A 98 -10.75 -3.31 0.07
CA ILE A 98 -9.70 -4.17 -0.46
C ILE A 98 -10.27 -5.57 -0.70
N ARG A 99 -10.36 -5.98 -1.97
CA ARG A 99 -10.88 -7.31 -2.36
C ARG A 99 -9.78 -8.30 -2.72
N ARG A 100 -8.59 -7.81 -3.04
CA ARG A 100 -7.43 -8.65 -3.34
C ARG A 100 -6.15 -7.94 -2.94
N ILE A 101 -5.25 -8.68 -2.30
CA ILE A 101 -3.86 -8.30 -2.12
C ILE A 101 -3.03 -9.31 -2.89
N VAL A 102 -2.21 -8.83 -3.83
CA VAL A 102 -1.24 -9.62 -4.55
C VAL A 102 0.13 -9.22 -4.06
N LEU A 103 0.85 -10.17 -3.47
CA LEU A 103 2.24 -9.98 -3.08
C LEU A 103 3.13 -10.62 -4.14
N GLU A 104 4.14 -9.87 -4.60
CA GLU A 104 5.14 -10.37 -5.52
C GLU A 104 6.53 -10.09 -5.01
N HIS A 105 7.40 -11.08 -5.12
CA HIS A 105 8.82 -10.88 -4.97
C HIS A 105 9.36 -10.27 -6.26
N ALA A 106 9.74 -9.00 -6.21
CA ALA A 106 10.31 -8.33 -7.38
C ALA A 106 11.78 -8.72 -7.54
N PRO A 107 12.22 -9.18 -8.72
CA PRO A 107 13.65 -9.29 -8.99
C PRO A 107 14.25 -7.88 -9.03
N ARG A 108 15.32 -7.65 -8.25
CA ARG A 108 16.18 -6.45 -8.19
C ARG A 108 15.57 -5.16 -8.77
N GLY A 109 15.12 -4.28 -7.88
CA GLY A 109 14.73 -2.92 -8.26
C GLY A 109 15.92 -2.12 -8.79
N ARG A 110 15.71 -1.30 -9.82
CA ARG A 110 16.74 -0.36 -10.33
C ARG A 110 17.08 0.66 -9.23
N ARG A 111 18.30 0.56 -8.68
CA ARG A 111 19.02 1.56 -7.86
C ARG A 111 18.14 2.42 -6.93
N GLY A 112 18.06 2.02 -5.66
CA GLY A 112 17.54 2.87 -4.58
C GLY A 112 17.27 2.10 -3.29
N ARG A 113 17.32 2.78 -2.14
CA ARG A 113 16.93 2.25 -0.81
C ARG A 113 15.40 2.15 -0.67
N THR A 114 14.69 1.60 -1.64
CA THR A 114 13.24 1.42 -1.55
C THR A 114 12.91 0.00 -1.11
N LEU A 115 11.82 -0.19 -0.37
CA LEU A 115 11.36 -1.54 0.00
C LEU A 115 10.70 -2.25 -1.19
N GLY A 116 10.23 -1.48 -2.18
CA GLY A 116 9.49 -1.99 -3.31
C GLY A 116 8.46 -0.99 -3.83
N GLU A 117 7.38 -1.50 -4.40
CA GLU A 117 6.28 -0.72 -4.96
C GLU A 117 4.92 -1.18 -4.43
N LEU A 118 4.01 -0.24 -4.27
CA LEU A 118 2.60 -0.47 -4.02
C LEU A 118 1.80 0.13 -5.18
N ALA A 119 1.04 -0.72 -5.87
CA ALA A 119 0.02 -0.28 -6.81
C ALA A 119 -1.38 -0.50 -6.21
N ILE A 120 -2.21 0.55 -6.29
CA ILE A 120 -3.62 0.48 -5.93
C ILE A 120 -4.41 0.63 -7.22
N SER A 121 -5.32 -0.29 -7.48
CA SER A 121 -6.13 -0.28 -8.70
C SER A 121 -7.54 -0.79 -8.44
N ARG A 122 -8.44 -0.61 -9.41
CA ARG A 122 -9.79 -1.18 -9.32
C ARG A 122 -9.72 -2.70 -9.37
N TYR A 123 -10.35 -3.36 -8.40
CA TYR A 123 -10.52 -4.81 -8.41
C TYR A 123 -11.28 -5.23 -9.67
N ARG A 124 -10.67 -6.15 -10.42
CA ARG A 124 -11.31 -6.85 -11.53
C ARG A 124 -11.37 -8.32 -11.18
N GLN A 125 -12.60 -8.81 -11.02
CA GLN A 125 -12.84 -10.24 -10.92
C GLN A 125 -12.36 -10.87 -12.23
N ARG A 126 -11.38 -11.77 -12.15
CA ARG A 126 -11.01 -12.60 -13.30
C ARG A 126 -12.26 -13.40 -13.65
N ARG A 127 -12.79 -13.23 -14.86
CA ARG A 127 -13.76 -14.19 -15.41
C ARG A 127 -13.04 -15.53 -15.43
N LYS A 128 -13.58 -16.53 -14.71
CA LYS A 128 -13.18 -17.92 -14.92
C LYS A 128 -13.54 -18.21 -16.39
N SER A 129 -12.53 -18.45 -17.21
CA SER A 129 -12.72 -19.07 -18.52
C SER A 129 -12.85 -20.56 -18.36
#